data_AF-A0A6A6D0W1-F1
#
_entry.id   AF-A0A6A6D0W1-F1
#
_cell.length_a   1.000
_cell.length_b   1.000
_cell.length_c   1.000
_cell.angle_alpha   90.00
_cell.angle_beta   90.00
_cell.angle_gamma   90.00
#
_symmetry.space_group_name_H-M   'P 1'
#
loop_
_entity.id
_entity.type
_entity.pdbx_description
1 polymer ?
#
loop_
_entity_poly.entity_id
_entity_poly.type
_entity_poly.pdbx_seq_one_letter_code
_entity_poly.pdbx_strand_id
1 'polypeptide(L)'
;MPSTIDTIRELTNTYHAYVFGTSFWYFLRGITRVIDPATVCDWFRPPKDGHPAANDLELYTTWTDAWCLLALSAILLVLADAVPLPASIAGSSLSAATSTPKSKKPYARAVIVITMLHHAATGYGAFQHWVQPSHHTIAMDIGVYGNVALIALGAAALAWGLEEDGMVLRDGKKKR
;
A
#
# COMPACT_ATOMS: atom_id res chain seq x y z
N MET A 1 13.63 26.99 5.82
CA MET A 1 13.77 25.57 5.46
C MET A 1 13.35 24.75 6.67
N PRO A 2 12.54 23.69 6.52
CA PRO A 2 12.25 22.79 7.63
C PRO A 2 13.55 22.15 8.15
N SER A 3 13.64 21.92 9.47
CA SER A 3 14.80 21.23 10.03
C SER A 3 14.76 19.75 9.63
N THR A 4 15.92 19.08 9.60
CA THR A 4 16.00 17.63 9.34
C THR A 4 15.09 16.82 10.27
N ILE A 5 14.90 17.29 11.52
CA ILE A 5 14.03 16.65 12.52
C ILE A 5 12.55 16.77 12.12
N ASP A 6 12.14 17.92 11.56
CA ASP A 6 10.76 18.13 11.09
C ASP A 6 10.45 17.25 9.87
N THR A 7 11.40 17.15 8.93
CA THR A 7 11.29 16.24 7.78
C THR A 7 11.17 14.78 8.22
N ILE A 8 12.00 14.34 9.18
CA ILE A 8 11.93 12.97 9.72
C ILE A 8 10.57 12.75 10.40
N ARG A 9 10.09 13.68 11.23
CA ARG A 9 8.77 13.56 11.88
C ARG A 9 7.63 13.46 10.88
N GLU A 10 7.64 14.29 9.84
CA GLU A 10 6.65 14.26 8.77
C GLU A 10 6.65 12.91 8.03
N LEU A 11 7.83 12.38 7.69
CA LEU A 11 7.99 11.05 7.07
C LEU A 11 7.63 9.89 8.00
N THR A 12 7.74 10.08 9.31
CA THR A 12 7.41 9.05 10.32
C THR A 12 5.95 9.12 10.78
N ASN A 13 5.15 10.07 10.25
CA ASN A 13 3.72 10.12 10.52
C ASN A 13 3.03 8.85 9.96
N THR A 14 2.02 8.34 10.69
CA THR A 14 1.21 7.17 10.35
C THR A 14 0.68 7.16 8.92
N TYR A 15 0.41 8.32 8.30
CA TYR A 15 0.09 8.42 6.86
C TYR A 15 1.22 7.86 5.97
N HIS A 16 2.44 8.40 6.11
CA HIS A 16 3.58 7.96 5.29
C HIS A 16 3.98 6.53 5.64
N ALA A 17 3.93 6.16 6.92
CA ALA A 17 4.17 4.78 7.33
C ALA A 17 3.21 3.80 6.63
N TYR A 18 1.91 4.14 6.56
CA TYR A 18 0.92 3.33 5.85
C TYR A 18 1.19 3.28 4.34
N VAL A 19 1.39 4.43 3.69
CA VAL A 19 1.56 4.51 2.24
C VAL A 19 2.85 3.81 1.80
N PHE A 20 3.96 4.01 2.52
CA PHE A 20 5.22 3.32 2.24
C PHE A 20 5.15 1.84 2.58
N GLY A 21 4.50 1.45 3.68
CA GLY A 21 4.29 0.04 4.02
C GLY A 21 3.46 -0.67 2.94
N THR A 22 2.39 -0.03 2.46
CA THR A 22 1.53 -0.55 1.40
C THR A 22 2.27 -0.65 0.06
N SER A 23 3.01 0.40 -0.31
CA SER A 23 3.85 0.40 -1.52
C SER A 23 4.92 -0.69 -1.47
N PHE A 24 5.62 -0.82 -0.34
CA PHE A 24 6.59 -1.88 -0.12
C PHE A 24 5.96 -3.27 -0.24
N TRP A 25 4.78 -3.49 0.35
CA TRP A 25 4.05 -4.75 0.26
C TRP A 25 3.69 -5.10 -1.20
N TYR A 26 3.17 -4.14 -1.96
CA TYR A 26 2.85 -4.33 -3.37
C TYR A 26 4.11 -4.55 -4.22
N PHE A 27 5.18 -3.80 -3.95
CA PHE A 27 6.45 -3.98 -4.64
C PHE A 27 7.04 -5.37 -4.40
N LEU A 28 7.13 -5.80 -3.14
CA LEU A 28 7.69 -7.10 -2.77
C LEU A 28 6.89 -8.25 -3.42
N ARG A 29 5.55 -8.17 -3.36
CA ARG A 29 4.67 -9.16 -4.00
C ARG A 29 4.75 -9.12 -5.53
N GLY A 30 4.84 -7.94 -6.12
CA GLY A 30 4.93 -7.76 -7.56
C GLY A 30 6.26 -8.27 -8.11
N ILE A 31 7.38 -7.86 -7.52
CA ILE A 31 8.70 -8.20 -8.04
C ILE A 31 9.01 -9.70 -7.95
N THR A 32 8.58 -10.36 -6.87
CA THR A 32 8.73 -11.82 -6.72
C THR A 32 7.97 -12.58 -7.81
N ARG A 33 6.77 -12.12 -8.18
CA ARG A 33 5.98 -12.69 -9.29
C ARG A 33 6.58 -12.43 -10.67
N VAL A 34 7.30 -11.32 -10.87
CA VAL A 34 8.01 -11.06 -12.13
C VAL A 34 9.24 -11.94 -12.28
N ILE A 35 10.02 -12.10 -11.20
CA ILE A 35 11.29 -12.85 -11.23
C ILE A 35 11.03 -14.35 -11.34
N ASP A 36 10.11 -14.88 -10.53
CA ASP A 36 9.82 -16.31 -10.48
C ASP A 36 8.33 -16.58 -10.23
N PRO A 37 7.48 -16.41 -11.28
CA PRO A 37 6.05 -16.64 -11.15
C PRO A 37 5.70 -18.09 -10.80
N ALA A 38 6.51 -19.06 -11.23
CA ALA A 38 6.24 -20.48 -10.99
C ALA A 38 6.37 -20.83 -9.50
N THR A 39 7.43 -20.36 -8.84
CA THR A 39 7.60 -20.52 -7.39
C THR A 39 6.49 -19.81 -6.62
N VAL A 40 6.04 -18.64 -7.09
CA VAL A 40 4.90 -17.96 -6.45
C VAL A 40 3.62 -18.79 -6.58
N CYS A 41 3.33 -19.37 -7.74
CA CYS A 41 2.19 -20.28 -7.89
C CYS A 41 2.27 -21.47 -6.91
N ASP A 42 3.46 -22.03 -6.72
CA ASP A 42 3.69 -23.13 -5.77
C ASP A 42 3.42 -22.73 -4.31
N TRP A 43 3.81 -21.51 -3.90
CA TRP A 43 3.52 -20.99 -2.55
C TRP A 43 2.02 -20.91 -2.24
N PHE A 44 1.20 -20.60 -3.26
CA PHE A 44 -0.25 -20.52 -3.13
C PHE A 44 -0.94 -21.87 -3.33
N ARG A 45 -0.22 -22.91 -3.75
CA ARG A 45 -0.82 -24.20 -4.03
C ARG A 45 -1.12 -24.97 -2.74
N PRO A 46 -2.30 -25.58 -2.61
CA PRO A 46 -2.61 -26.45 -1.47
C PRO A 46 -1.67 -27.65 -1.39
N PRO A 47 -1.06 -27.97 -0.22
CA PRO A 47 -0.21 -29.15 -0.07
C PRO A 47 -0.89 -30.46 -0.45
N LYS A 48 -2.21 -30.56 -0.23
CA LYS A 48 -3.02 -31.74 -0.63
C LYS A 48 -2.97 -32.06 -2.13
N ASP A 49 -2.66 -31.08 -2.97
CA ASP A 49 -2.67 -31.24 -4.44
C ASP A 49 -1.34 -31.80 -4.97
N GLY A 50 -0.33 -32.00 -4.11
CA GLY A 50 0.92 -32.68 -4.48
C GLY A 50 1.89 -31.84 -5.33
N HIS A 51 1.81 -30.50 -5.24
CA HIS A 51 2.72 -29.57 -5.91
C HIS A 51 2.88 -29.76 -7.43
N PRO A 52 1.79 -29.87 -8.23
CA PRO A 52 1.90 -29.89 -9.68
C PRO A 52 2.55 -28.61 -10.23
N ALA A 53 3.24 -28.77 -11.36
CA ALA A 53 3.83 -27.66 -12.09
C ALA A 53 2.77 -26.61 -12.44
N ALA A 54 3.17 -25.33 -12.40
CA ALA A 54 2.30 -24.23 -12.77
C ALA A 54 1.88 -24.34 -14.25
N ASN A 55 0.59 -24.20 -14.52
CA ASN A 55 0.07 -24.20 -15.88
C ASN A 55 0.08 -22.78 -16.49
N ASP A 56 -0.11 -22.69 -17.81
CA ASP A 56 -0.02 -21.43 -18.56
C ASP A 56 -1.00 -20.36 -18.05
N LEU A 57 -2.19 -20.75 -17.58
CA LEU A 57 -3.18 -19.80 -17.06
C LEU A 57 -2.76 -19.25 -15.69
N GLU A 58 -2.23 -20.10 -14.80
CA GLU A 58 -1.67 -19.69 -13.51
C GLU A 58 -0.48 -18.74 -13.70
N LEU A 59 0.40 -19.03 -14.66
CA LEU A 59 1.54 -18.18 -14.99
C LEU A 59 1.10 -16.84 -15.58
N TYR A 60 0.18 -16.85 -16.55
CA TYR A 60 -0.35 -15.63 -17.17
C TYR A 60 -1.01 -14.69 -16.15
N THR A 61 -1.87 -15.24 -15.29
CA THR A 61 -2.59 -14.47 -14.27
C THR A 61 -1.63 -13.93 -13.20
N THR A 62 -0.66 -14.74 -12.77
CA THR A 62 0.37 -14.33 -11.80
C THR A 62 1.24 -13.21 -12.35
N TRP A 63 1.65 -13.29 -13.62
CA TRP A 63 2.44 -12.25 -14.26
C TRP A 63 1.64 -10.95 -14.42
N THR A 64 0.37 -11.05 -14.83
CA THR A 64 -0.50 -9.88 -15.00
C THR A 64 -0.76 -9.19 -13.65
N ASP A 65 -1.03 -9.97 -12.59
CA ASP A 65 -1.14 -9.47 -11.21
C ASP A 65 0.14 -8.76 -10.75
N ALA A 66 1.31 -9.30 -11.12
CA ALA A 66 2.60 -8.73 -10.79
C ALA A 66 2.74 -7.27 -11.26
N TRP A 67 2.45 -7.01 -12.54
CA TRP A 67 2.53 -5.66 -13.10
C TRP A 67 1.48 -4.72 -12.53
N CYS A 68 0.29 -5.24 -12.21
CA CYS A 68 -0.74 -4.47 -11.51
C CYS A 68 -0.22 -3.98 -10.15
N LEU A 69 0.36 -4.87 -9.33
CA LEU A 69 0.92 -4.53 -8.03
C LEU A 69 2.10 -3.54 -8.13
N LEU A 70 2.99 -3.71 -9.11
CA LEU A 70 4.09 -2.79 -9.34
C LEU A 70 3.60 -1.39 -9.74
N ALA A 71 2.57 -1.31 -10.59
CA ALA A 71 1.95 -0.04 -10.95
C ALA A 71 1.29 0.63 -9.73
N LEU A 72 0.54 -0.12 -8.91
CA LEU A 72 -0.06 0.40 -7.68
C LEU A 72 1.01 0.90 -6.70
N SER A 73 2.13 0.19 -6.55
CA SER A 73 3.25 0.65 -5.74
C SER A 73 3.79 1.99 -6.24
N ALA A 74 4.05 2.13 -7.55
CA ALA A 74 4.56 3.36 -8.13
C ALA A 74 3.59 4.54 -7.95
N ILE A 75 2.28 4.29 -8.13
CA ILE A 75 1.23 5.29 -7.90
C ILE A 75 1.26 5.77 -6.44
N LEU A 76 1.40 4.86 -5.47
CA LEU A 76 1.46 5.22 -4.06
C LEU A 76 2.69 6.08 -3.73
N LEU A 77 3.86 5.78 -4.31
CA LEU A 77 5.07 6.59 -4.12
C LEU A 77 4.91 8.00 -4.70
N VAL A 78 4.25 8.13 -5.86
CA VAL A 78 3.94 9.43 -6.46
C VAL A 78 2.97 10.21 -5.58
N LEU A 79 1.89 9.58 -5.09
CA LEU A 79 0.90 10.23 -4.22
C LEU A 79 1.44 10.57 -2.82
N ALA A 80 2.56 9.98 -2.42
CA ALA A 80 3.29 10.31 -1.20
C ALA A 80 4.32 11.43 -1.39
N ASP A 81 4.44 12.01 -2.59
CA ASP A 81 5.51 12.95 -2.97
C ASP A 81 6.92 12.38 -2.72
N ALA A 82 7.08 11.06 -2.78
CA ALA A 82 8.35 10.39 -2.46
C ALA A 82 9.36 10.43 -3.62
N VAL A 83 8.89 10.73 -4.82
CA VAL A 83 9.72 10.86 -6.03
C VAL A 83 9.55 12.27 -6.58
N PRO A 84 10.63 13.07 -6.72
CA PRO A 84 10.55 14.37 -7.36
C PRO A 84 10.23 14.18 -8.84
N LEU A 85 9.02 14.57 -9.25
CA LEU A 85 8.61 14.46 -10.64
C LEU A 85 9.05 15.70 -11.44
N PRO A 86 9.52 15.53 -12.69
CA PRO A 86 9.76 16.65 -13.59
C PRO A 86 8.47 17.46 -13.83
N ALA A 87 8.59 18.78 -13.95
CA ALA A 87 7.46 19.67 -14.17
C ALA A 87 6.65 19.37 -15.46
N SER A 88 7.24 18.66 -16.43
CA SER A 88 6.57 18.21 -17.65
C SER A 88 5.55 17.09 -17.43
N ILE A 89 5.65 16.36 -16.31
CA ILE A 89 4.78 15.22 -15.98
C ILE A 89 4.00 15.49 -14.67
N ALA A 90 4.53 16.34 -13.79
CA ALA A 90 3.81 16.83 -12.62
C ALA A 90 2.61 17.71 -13.06
N GLY A 91 1.39 17.24 -12.81
CA GLY A 91 0.17 17.98 -13.13
C GLY A 91 0.09 19.36 -12.45
N SER A 92 -0.74 20.25 -13.01
CA SER A 92 -0.83 21.68 -12.65
C SER A 92 -1.08 22.00 -11.16
N SER A 93 -1.60 21.09 -10.34
CA SER A 93 -1.82 21.34 -8.90
C SER A 93 -0.63 21.01 -8.00
N LEU A 94 0.33 20.19 -8.47
CA LEU A 94 1.53 19.82 -7.71
C LEU A 94 2.67 20.86 -7.86
N SER A 95 2.66 21.58 -8.98
CA SER A 95 3.69 22.56 -9.36
C SER A 95 3.43 23.98 -8.81
N ALA A 96 2.29 24.23 -8.17
CA ALA A 96 1.97 25.55 -7.64
C ALA A 96 2.63 25.75 -6.26
N ALA A 97 3.62 26.64 -6.21
CA ALA A 97 4.27 27.14 -4.99
C ALA A 97 3.29 27.81 -3.98
N THR A 98 2.00 27.88 -4.32
CA THR A 98 0.90 28.49 -3.57
C THR A 98 -0.07 27.47 -2.96
N SER A 99 0.18 26.17 -3.09
CA SER A 99 -0.67 25.13 -2.50
C SER A 99 -0.61 25.15 -0.96
N THR A 100 -1.76 25.39 -0.32
CA THR A 100 -1.91 25.29 1.14
C THR A 100 -1.70 23.83 1.60
N PRO A 101 -1.33 23.54 2.87
CA PRO A 101 -1.14 22.16 3.34
C PRO A 101 -2.33 21.23 3.05
N LYS A 102 -3.57 21.73 3.20
CA LYS A 102 -4.82 21.06 2.79
C LYS A 102 -4.91 20.68 1.30
N SER A 103 -4.20 21.42 0.44
CA SER A 103 -4.10 21.17 -1.00
C SER A 103 -3.04 20.13 -1.34
N LYS A 104 -2.14 19.77 -0.42
CA LYS A 104 -1.01 18.89 -0.74
C LYS A 104 -1.43 17.44 -0.96
N LYS A 105 -2.51 16.96 -0.31
CA LYS A 105 -2.91 15.54 -0.36
C LYS A 105 -4.43 15.31 -0.48
N PRO A 106 -5.10 15.86 -1.51
CA PRO A 106 -6.57 15.82 -1.65
C PRO A 106 -7.14 14.39 -1.72
N TYR A 107 -6.34 13.41 -2.15
CA TYR A 107 -6.75 12.02 -2.31
C TYR A 107 -6.27 11.08 -1.20
N ALA A 108 -5.55 11.56 -0.18
CA ALA A 108 -4.96 10.71 0.85
C ALA A 108 -5.97 9.78 1.53
N ARG A 109 -7.13 10.31 1.93
CA ARG A 109 -8.20 9.52 2.56
C ARG A 109 -8.74 8.44 1.61
N ALA A 110 -9.01 8.82 0.37
CA ALA A 110 -9.55 7.91 -0.63
C ALA A 110 -8.57 6.77 -0.93
N VAL A 111 -7.30 7.11 -1.12
CA VAL A 111 -6.22 6.14 -1.34
C VAL A 111 -6.16 5.14 -0.20
N ILE A 112 -6.14 5.60 1.06
CA ILE A 112 -6.10 4.71 2.22
C ILE A 112 -7.29 3.75 2.24
N VAL A 113 -8.51 4.26 2.05
CA VAL A 113 -9.71 3.42 2.05
C VAL A 113 -9.67 2.38 0.92
N ILE A 114 -9.28 2.79 -0.30
CA ILE A 114 -9.20 1.91 -1.46
C ILE A 114 -8.15 0.82 -1.23
N THR A 115 -6.97 1.15 -0.72
CA THR A 115 -5.93 0.15 -0.46
C THR A 115 -6.27 -0.74 0.73
N MET A 116 -6.95 -0.23 1.76
CA MET A 116 -7.49 -1.07 2.84
C MET A 116 -8.50 -2.09 2.31
N LEU A 117 -9.38 -1.71 1.37
CA LEU A 117 -10.30 -2.64 0.72
C LEU A 117 -9.54 -3.72 -0.06
N HIS A 118 -8.48 -3.36 -0.76
CA HIS A 118 -7.63 -4.33 -1.45
C HIS A 118 -6.91 -5.28 -0.48
N HIS A 119 -6.41 -4.79 0.66
CA HIS A 119 -5.86 -5.65 1.72
C HIS A 119 -6.91 -6.58 2.33
N ALA A 120 -8.14 -6.09 2.54
CA ALA A 120 -9.23 -6.91 3.03
C ALA A 120 -9.58 -8.03 2.04
N ALA A 121 -9.71 -7.71 0.74
CA ALA A 121 -10.00 -8.68 -0.30
C ALA A 121 -8.91 -9.76 -0.43
N THR A 122 -7.65 -9.34 -0.50
CA THR A 122 -6.51 -10.28 -0.64
C THR A 122 -6.24 -11.07 0.65
N GLY A 123 -6.43 -10.45 1.81
CA GLY A 123 -6.36 -11.11 3.11
C GLY A 123 -7.47 -12.14 3.30
N TYR A 124 -8.70 -11.84 2.85
CA TYR A 124 -9.81 -12.80 2.88
C TYR A 124 -9.54 -14.01 1.98
N GLY A 125 -9.01 -13.80 0.76
CA GLY A 125 -8.61 -14.90 -0.13
C GLY A 125 -7.54 -15.81 0.49
N ALA A 126 -6.53 -15.23 1.16
CA ALA A 126 -5.53 -16.00 1.90
C ALA A 126 -6.15 -16.73 3.10
N PHE A 127 -7.05 -16.09 3.83
CA PHE A 127 -7.72 -16.66 5.01
C PHE A 127 -8.53 -17.91 4.68
N GLN A 128 -9.21 -17.94 3.53
CA GLN A 128 -9.96 -19.13 3.08
C GLN A 128 -9.09 -20.38 2.92
N HIS A 129 -7.81 -20.21 2.56
CA HIS A 129 -6.83 -21.29 2.46
C HIS A 129 -6.15 -21.55 3.82
N TRP A 130 -5.83 -20.49 4.55
CA TRP A 130 -5.19 -20.53 5.86
C TRP A 130 -5.99 -21.35 6.89
N VAL A 131 -7.32 -21.20 6.90
CA VAL A 131 -8.20 -21.91 7.86
C VAL A 131 -8.29 -23.41 7.58
N GLN A 132 -7.87 -23.87 6.40
CA GLN A 132 -7.92 -25.29 6.03
C GLN A 132 -6.55 -25.94 6.23
N PRO A 133 -6.40 -26.94 7.14
CA PRO A 133 -5.11 -27.59 7.37
C PRO A 133 -4.49 -28.23 6.11
N SER A 134 -5.32 -28.62 5.14
CA SER A 134 -4.90 -29.21 3.86
C SER A 134 -4.44 -28.19 2.81
N HIS A 135 -4.66 -26.89 3.04
CA HIS A 135 -4.32 -25.80 2.11
C HIS A 135 -3.37 -24.77 2.75
N HIS A 136 -3.11 -24.88 4.05
CA HIS A 136 -2.29 -23.94 4.79
C HIS A 136 -0.81 -24.05 4.37
N THR A 137 -0.23 -22.92 3.98
CA THR A 137 1.21 -22.75 3.71
C THR A 137 1.73 -21.52 4.46
N ILE A 138 3.07 -21.39 4.58
CA ILE A 138 3.70 -20.20 5.17
C ILE A 138 3.30 -18.92 4.40
N ALA A 139 3.08 -19.03 3.09
CA ALA A 139 2.62 -17.90 2.30
C ALA A 139 1.19 -17.45 2.69
N MET A 140 0.34 -18.37 3.15
CA MET A 140 -0.96 -18.01 3.71
C MET A 140 -0.83 -17.27 5.04
N ASP A 141 0.09 -17.68 5.93
CA ASP A 141 0.36 -16.94 7.17
C ASP A 141 0.75 -15.49 6.88
N ILE A 142 1.74 -15.31 6.00
CA ILE A 142 2.21 -14.00 5.56
C ILE A 142 1.07 -13.22 4.92
N GLY A 143 0.26 -13.87 4.07
CA GLY A 143 -0.89 -13.26 3.41
C GLY A 143 -1.96 -12.78 4.39
N VAL A 144 -2.29 -13.55 5.42
CA VAL A 144 -3.29 -13.16 6.42
C VAL A 144 -2.73 -12.05 7.32
N TYR A 145 -1.63 -12.31 8.02
CA TYR A 145 -1.10 -11.38 9.02
C TYR A 145 -0.59 -10.08 8.40
N GLY A 146 0.05 -10.16 7.22
CA GLY A 146 0.52 -8.98 6.50
C GLY A 146 -0.62 -8.04 6.09
N ASN A 147 -1.72 -8.59 5.56
CA ASN A 147 -2.89 -7.78 5.20
C ASN A 147 -3.62 -7.24 6.43
N VAL A 148 -3.76 -8.02 7.52
CA VAL A 148 -4.35 -7.54 8.78
C VAL A 148 -3.53 -6.38 9.37
N ALA A 149 -2.21 -6.50 9.38
CA ALA A 149 -1.32 -5.44 9.87
C ALA A 149 -1.47 -4.15 9.04
N LEU A 150 -1.56 -4.27 7.71
CA LEU A 150 -1.75 -3.12 6.83
C LEU A 150 -3.14 -2.49 7.01
N ILE A 151 -4.20 -3.28 7.20
CA ILE A 151 -5.53 -2.73 7.53
C ILE A 151 -5.49 -1.96 8.85
N ALA A 152 -4.86 -2.51 9.89
CA ALA A 152 -4.72 -1.84 11.17
C ALA A 152 -3.92 -0.53 11.05
N LEU A 153 -2.83 -0.54 10.28
CA LEU A 153 -2.03 0.65 10.00
C LEU A 153 -2.82 1.69 9.18
N GLY A 154 -3.67 1.25 8.24
CA GLY A 154 -4.55 2.13 7.47
C GLY A 154 -5.62 2.79 8.35
N ALA A 155 -6.21 2.02 9.28
CA ALA A 155 -7.13 2.58 10.28
C ALA A 155 -6.43 3.61 11.18
N ALA A 156 -5.19 3.33 11.61
CA ALA A 156 -4.37 4.28 12.36
C ALA A 156 -4.06 5.55 11.54
N ALA A 157 -3.74 5.41 10.25
CA ALA A 157 -3.49 6.54 9.34
C ALA A 157 -4.76 7.39 9.13
N LEU A 158 -5.94 6.78 9.07
CA LEU A 158 -7.21 7.52 9.01
C LEU A 158 -7.54 8.25 10.31
N ALA A 159 -7.24 7.64 11.45
CA ALA A 159 -7.53 8.20 12.77
C ALA A 159 -6.58 9.35 13.14
N TRP A 160 -5.27 9.16 12.96
CA TRP A 160 -4.23 10.07 13.47
C TRP A 160 -3.38 10.70 12.38
N GLY A 161 -3.22 10.01 11.24
CA GLY A 161 -2.26 10.40 10.20
C GLY A 161 -2.61 11.65 9.41
N LEU A 162 -3.84 12.13 9.57
CA LEU A 162 -4.39 13.29 8.87
C LEU A 162 -4.73 14.44 9.82
N GLU A 163 -4.44 14.33 11.12
CA GLU A 163 -4.86 15.30 12.15
C GLU A 163 -3.96 16.55 12.24
N GLU A 164 -2.75 16.54 11.69
CA GLU A 164 -1.89 17.74 11.61
C GLU A 164 -2.56 18.89 10.80
N ASP A 165 -3.51 18.56 9.91
CA ASP A 165 -4.35 19.53 9.19
C ASP A 165 -5.53 20.08 10.03
N GLY A 166 -5.87 19.45 11.15
CA GLY A 166 -7.01 19.80 12.01
C GLY A 166 -6.69 20.75 13.16
N MET A 167 -5.47 20.69 13.72
CA MET A 167 -5.07 21.54 14.85
C MET A 167 -4.96 23.03 14.46
N VAL A 168 -4.48 23.34 13.25
CA VAL A 168 -4.41 24.72 12.73
C VAL A 168 -5.80 25.37 12.63
N LEU A 169 -6.84 24.58 12.30
CA LEU A 169 -8.22 25.07 12.20
C LEU A 169 -8.87 25.31 13.57
N ARG A 170 -8.51 24.51 14.59
CA ARG A 170 -9.04 24.68 15.96
C ARG A 170 -8.46 25.92 16.63
N ASP A 171 -7.20 26.25 16.37
CA ASP A 171 -6.56 27.44 16.95
C ASP A 171 -7.05 28.74 16.29
N GLY A 172 -7.36 28.71 14.99
CA GLY A 172 -8.00 29.84 14.28
C GLY A 172 -9.45 30.11 14.73
N LYS A 173 -10.16 29.11 15.26
CA LYS A 173 -11.53 29.26 15.76
C LYS A 173 -11.62 29.77 17.20
N LYS A 174 -10.52 29.71 17.97
CA LYS A 174 -10.44 30.24 19.34
C LYS A 174 -10.13 31.73 19.43
N LYS A 175 -9.82 32.39 18.31
CA LYS A 175 -9.46 33.83 18.22
C LYS A 175 -10.56 34.71 17.60
N ARG A 176 -11.81 34.25 17.56
CA ARG A 176 -12.97 35.06 17.14
C ARG A 176 -14.01 35.13 18.23
#